data_AF-A0A522CDG1-F1
#
_entry.id   AF-A0A522CDG1-F1
#
_cell.length_a   1.000
_cell.length_b   1.000
_cell.length_c   1.000
_cell.angle_alpha   90.00
_cell.angle_beta   90.00
_cell.angle_gamma   90.00
#
_symmetry.space_group_name_H-M   'P 1'
#
loop_
_entity.id
_entity.type
_entity.pdbx_description
1 polymer ?
#
loop_
_entity_poly.entity_id
_entity_poly.type
_entity_poly.pdbx_seq_one_letter_code
_entity_poly.pdbx_strand_id
1 'polypeptide(L)'
;MAEYTPELDKLISDYGNFFEKQLKDMLNPKTNAVASTLRIAFRMKTTGVPLRDKIFAKTGWDVANETEKHLAALVEMAEQNGSRSGDKLKAALPVYIQMTQALEHLPDDTSIIKGIRHAKKLNLAF
;
A
#
# COMPACT_ATOMS: atom_id res chain seq x y z
N MET A 1 7.80 -1.13 24.23
CA MET A 1 7.33 -2.00 23.12
C MET A 1 5.91 -1.58 22.81
N ALA A 2 5.55 -1.41 21.54
CA ALA A 2 4.17 -1.05 21.18
C ALA A 2 3.22 -2.17 21.62
N GLU A 3 2.15 -1.81 22.33
CA GLU A 3 1.17 -2.77 22.81
C GLU A 3 0.25 -3.17 21.66
N TYR A 4 0.10 -4.48 21.44
CA TYR A 4 -0.75 -4.99 20.37
C TYR A 4 -2.22 -4.79 20.75
N THR A 5 -2.91 -3.90 20.03
CA THR A 5 -4.31 -3.55 20.31
C THR A 5 -5.23 -4.04 19.18
N PRO A 6 -6.53 -4.29 19.46
CA PRO A 6 -7.51 -4.63 18.42
C PRO A 6 -7.61 -3.55 17.32
N GLU A 7 -7.35 -2.30 17.66
CA GLU A 7 -7.31 -1.19 16.70
C GLU A 7 -6.10 -1.30 15.76
N LEU A 8 -4.92 -1.63 16.30
CA LEU A 8 -3.72 -1.88 15.51
C LEU A 8 -3.90 -3.10 14.59
N ASP A 9 -4.49 -4.18 15.11
CA ASP A 9 -4.81 -5.37 14.31
C ASP A 9 -5.72 -5.04 13.12
N LYS A 10 -6.76 -4.24 13.36
CA LYS A 10 -7.64 -3.76 12.29
C LYS A 10 -6.89 -2.94 11.25
N LEU A 11 -6.01 -2.03 11.67
CA LEU A 11 -5.20 -1.22 10.74
C LEU A 11 -4.25 -2.08 9.90
N ILE A 12 -3.60 -3.08 10.51
CA ILE A 12 -2.76 -4.06 9.79
C ILE A 12 -3.59 -4.82 8.76
N SER A 13 -4.78 -5.28 9.15
CA SER A 13 -5.71 -5.99 8.26
C SER A 13 -6.16 -5.12 7.10
N ASP A 14 -6.57 -3.88 7.36
CA ASP A 14 -6.99 -2.90 6.35
C ASP A 14 -5.87 -2.58 5.37
N TYR A 15 -4.63 -2.47 5.87
CA TYR A 15 -3.45 -2.25 5.05
C TYR A 15 -3.11 -3.47 4.18
N GLY A 16 -3.21 -4.70 4.72
CA GLY A 16 -3.09 -5.92 3.93
C GLY A 16 -4.16 -6.05 2.84
N ASN A 17 -5.43 -5.80 3.17
CA ASN A 17 -6.55 -5.80 2.22
C ASN A 17 -6.35 -4.75 1.10
N PHE A 18 -5.80 -3.59 1.45
CA PHE A 18 -5.49 -2.53 0.50
C PHE A 18 -4.53 -3.00 -0.59
N PHE A 19 -3.44 -3.68 -0.23
CA PHE A 19 -2.48 -4.21 -1.21
C PHE A 19 -3.02 -5.39 -1.99
N GLU A 20 -3.78 -6.29 -1.36
CA GLU A 20 -4.43 -7.39 -2.06
C GLU A 20 -5.32 -6.86 -3.20
N LYS A 21 -6.05 -5.76 -2.95
CA LYS A 21 -6.85 -5.08 -3.97
C LYS A 21 -5.99 -4.47 -5.07
N GLN A 22 -4.85 -3.88 -4.74
CA GLN A 22 -3.97 -3.33 -5.76
C GLN A 22 -3.31 -4.42 -6.62
N LEU A 23 -2.91 -5.54 -6.01
CA LEU A 23 -2.36 -6.70 -6.71
C LEU A 23 -3.37 -7.24 -7.73
N LYS A 24 -4.65 -7.38 -7.34
CA LYS A 24 -5.72 -7.78 -8.27
C LYS A 24 -5.86 -6.83 -9.45
N ASP A 25 -5.69 -5.52 -9.23
CA ASP A 25 -5.71 -4.52 -10.31
C ASP A 25 -4.47 -4.58 -11.22
N MET A 26 -3.29 -4.96 -10.70
CA MET A 26 -2.08 -5.18 -11.51
C MET A 26 -2.17 -6.45 -12.36
N LEU A 27 -2.68 -7.53 -11.77
CA LEU A 27 -2.78 -8.84 -12.42
C LEU A 27 -3.95 -8.94 -13.40
N ASN A 28 -4.84 -7.94 -13.43
CA ASN A 28 -5.97 -7.95 -14.33
C ASN A 28 -5.51 -7.66 -15.77
N PRO A 29 -5.57 -8.65 -16.69
CA PRO A 29 -5.08 -8.51 -18.06
C PRO A 29 -5.96 -7.59 -18.92
N LYS A 30 -7.17 -7.25 -18.45
CA LYS A 30 -8.10 -6.38 -19.17
C LYS A 30 -7.82 -4.88 -18.95
N THR A 31 -6.99 -4.54 -17.98
CA THR A 31 -6.63 -3.16 -17.65
C THR A 31 -5.27 -2.80 -18.21
N ASN A 32 -5.18 -1.64 -18.84
CA ASN A 32 -3.91 -1.12 -19.33
C ASN A 32 -2.92 -0.95 -18.17
N ALA A 33 -1.72 -1.51 -18.28
CA ALA A 33 -0.67 -1.46 -17.26
C ALA A 33 -0.39 -0.03 -16.77
N VAL A 34 -0.37 0.96 -17.67
CA VAL A 34 -0.15 2.38 -17.32
C VAL A 34 -1.32 2.93 -16.48
N ALA A 35 -2.55 2.57 -16.84
CA ALA A 35 -3.74 3.00 -16.11
C ALA A 35 -3.81 2.34 -14.73
N SER A 36 -3.45 1.05 -14.62
CA SER A 36 -3.34 0.35 -13.33
C SER A 36 -2.27 1.00 -12.45
N THR A 37 -1.07 1.26 -12.96
CA THR A 37 0.01 1.93 -12.21
C THR A 37 -0.41 3.32 -11.71
N LEU A 38 -1.04 4.15 -12.54
CA LEU A 38 -1.53 5.46 -12.11
C LEU A 38 -2.64 5.36 -11.04
N ARG A 39 -3.54 4.40 -11.17
CA ARG A 39 -4.62 4.17 -10.19
C ARG A 39 -4.05 3.71 -8.84
N ILE A 40 -3.05 2.85 -8.89
CA ILE A 40 -2.29 2.38 -7.72
C ILE A 40 -1.57 3.56 -7.07
N ALA A 41 -0.86 4.37 -7.85
CA ALA A 41 -0.18 5.57 -7.36
C ALA A 41 -1.11 6.51 -6.60
N PHE A 42 -2.27 6.79 -7.20
CA PHE A 42 -3.29 7.62 -6.59
C PHE A 42 -3.79 7.01 -5.27
N ARG A 43 -4.15 5.72 -5.27
CA ARG A 43 -4.66 5.03 -4.09
C ARG A 43 -3.61 4.88 -2.98
N MET A 44 -2.35 4.69 -3.34
CA MET A 44 -1.22 4.72 -2.41
C MET A 44 -1.17 6.08 -1.72
N LYS A 45 -1.31 7.18 -2.45
CA LYS A 45 -1.30 8.51 -1.85
C LYS A 45 -2.54 8.80 -1.00
N THR A 46 -3.73 8.43 -1.46
CA THR A 46 -4.98 8.77 -0.76
C THR A 46 -5.32 7.86 0.40
N THR A 47 -4.83 6.62 0.38
CA THR A 47 -5.27 5.57 1.31
C THR A 47 -4.10 4.77 1.87
N GLY A 48 -3.14 4.35 1.05
CA GLY A 48 -1.98 3.58 1.51
C GLY A 48 -1.11 4.34 2.51
N VAL A 49 -0.61 5.52 2.14
CA VAL A 49 0.23 6.39 2.97
C VAL A 49 -0.48 6.78 4.28
N PRO A 50 -1.74 7.25 4.27
CA PRO A 50 -2.46 7.51 5.52
C PRO A 50 -2.64 6.29 6.42
N LEU A 51 -2.83 5.08 5.87
CA LEU A 51 -2.92 3.85 6.66
C LEU A 51 -1.57 3.50 7.29
N ARG A 52 -0.49 3.55 6.51
CA ARG A 52 0.88 3.36 7.00
C ARG A 52 1.19 4.34 8.13
N ASP A 53 0.94 5.62 7.92
CA ASP A 53 1.26 6.66 8.89
C ASP A 53 0.45 6.49 10.19
N LYS A 54 -0.80 6.02 10.11
CA LYS A 54 -1.60 5.66 11.31
C LYS A 54 -1.03 4.47 12.06
N ILE A 55 -0.59 3.43 11.35
CA ILE A 55 0.07 2.26 11.96
C ILE A 55 1.35 2.72 12.65
N PHE A 56 2.16 3.54 11.99
CA PHE A 56 3.45 4.00 12.49
C PHE A 56 3.29 4.96 13.68
N ALA A 57 2.27 5.82 13.66
CA ALA A 57 1.92 6.65 14.80
C ALA A 57 1.50 5.81 16.03
N LYS A 58 0.82 4.67 15.82
CA LYS A 58 0.43 3.75 16.90
C LYS A 58 1.59 2.92 17.42
N THR A 59 2.52 2.52 16.55
CA THR A 59 3.71 1.75 16.96
C THR A 59 4.87 2.61 17.45
N GLY A 60 4.82 3.92 17.20
CA GLY A 60 5.90 4.86 17.48
C GLY A 60 7.09 4.71 16.53
N TRP A 61 6.88 4.14 15.35
CA TRP A 61 7.93 3.96 14.35
C TRP A 61 8.03 5.15 13.40
N ASP A 62 9.24 5.45 12.99
CA ASP A 62 9.50 6.53 12.05
C ASP A 62 9.27 6.05 10.61
N VAL A 63 8.57 6.86 9.82
CA VAL A 63 8.25 6.60 8.42
C VAL A 63 9.51 6.76 7.54
N ALA A 64 10.47 7.56 7.99
CA ALA A 64 11.63 7.96 7.19
C ALA A 64 12.67 6.85 6.96
N ASN A 65 12.69 5.79 7.79
CA ASN A 65 13.71 4.75 7.73
C ASN A 65 13.05 3.36 7.74
N GLU A 66 13.48 2.49 6.83
CA GLU A 66 13.25 1.04 6.95
C GLU A 66 11.79 0.56 6.98
N THR A 67 10.91 1.16 6.16
CA THR A 67 9.49 0.75 6.06
C THR A 67 9.32 -0.76 5.85
N GLU A 68 10.18 -1.42 5.07
CA GLU A 68 10.16 -2.89 4.90
C GLU A 68 10.38 -3.65 6.22
N LYS A 69 11.36 -3.23 7.03
CA LYS A 69 11.65 -3.87 8.32
C LYS A 69 10.51 -3.64 9.32
N HIS A 70 9.92 -2.45 9.30
CA HIS A 70 8.73 -2.15 10.08
C HIS A 70 7.55 -3.02 9.68
N LEU A 71 7.31 -3.23 8.38
CA LEU A 71 6.26 -4.13 7.91
C LEU A 71 6.51 -5.58 8.32
N ALA A 72 7.76 -6.05 8.24
CA ALA A 72 8.11 -7.39 8.73
C ALA A 72 7.88 -7.52 10.24
N ALA A 73 8.24 -6.50 11.03
CA ALA A 73 7.98 -6.47 12.47
C ALA A 73 6.48 -6.43 12.82
N LEU A 74 5.61 -5.83 11.99
CA LEU A 74 4.15 -5.89 12.17
C LEU A 74 3.60 -7.28 11.92
N VAL A 75 4.12 -7.98 10.91
CA VAL A 75 3.75 -9.37 10.64
C VAL A 75 4.12 -10.24 11.83
N GLU A 76 5.36 -10.11 12.33
CA GLU A 76 5.82 -10.88 13.48
C GLU A 76 4.99 -10.57 14.73
N MET A 77 4.68 -9.29 14.98
CA MET A 77 3.83 -8.88 16.11
C MET A 77 2.39 -9.44 16.00
N ALA A 78 1.82 -9.48 14.79
CA ALA A 78 0.50 -10.08 14.56
C ALA A 78 0.53 -11.61 14.74
N GLU A 79 1.58 -12.29 14.24
CA GLU A 79 1.78 -13.74 14.40
C GLU A 79 1.96 -14.11 15.89
N GLN A 80 2.76 -13.36 16.65
CA GLN A 80 2.98 -13.57 18.09
C GLN A 80 1.70 -13.42 18.92
N ASN A 81 0.74 -12.60 18.45
CA ASN A 81 -0.56 -12.40 19.09
C ASN A 81 -1.67 -13.29 18.51
N GLY A 82 -1.34 -14.23 17.62
CA GLY A 82 -2.29 -15.18 17.02
C GLY A 82 -3.26 -14.58 16.01
N SER A 83 -2.97 -13.38 15.49
CA SER A 83 -3.82 -12.70 14.50
C SER A 83 -3.50 -13.12 13.07
N ARG A 84 -4.56 -13.38 12.30
CA ARG A 84 -4.50 -13.65 10.85
C ARG A 84 -4.21 -12.42 10.00
N SER A 85 -4.21 -11.22 10.58
CA SER A 85 -3.92 -9.98 9.85
C SER A 85 -2.46 -9.94 9.36
N GLY A 86 -1.55 -10.63 10.05
CA GLY A 86 -0.14 -10.77 9.66
C GLY A 86 0.03 -11.47 8.31
N ASP A 87 -0.72 -12.54 8.03
CA ASP A 87 -0.63 -13.30 6.78
C ASP A 87 -0.96 -12.44 5.55
N LYS A 88 -1.97 -11.59 5.66
CA LYS A 88 -2.38 -10.68 4.58
C LYS A 88 -1.30 -9.63 4.30
N LEU A 89 -0.70 -9.09 5.36
CA LEU A 89 0.38 -8.11 5.22
C LEU A 89 1.66 -8.76 4.67
N LYS A 90 1.96 -10.00 5.07
CA LYS A 90 3.09 -10.80 4.59
C LYS A 90 3.00 -11.06 3.09
N ALA A 91 1.82 -11.42 2.59
CA ALA A 91 1.56 -11.58 1.16
C ALA A 91 1.67 -10.24 0.39
N ALA A 92 1.40 -9.13 1.06
CA ALA A 92 1.41 -7.79 0.48
C ALA A 92 2.81 -7.15 0.43
N LEU A 93 3.75 -7.55 1.29
CA LEU A 93 5.10 -6.97 1.38
C LEU A 93 5.85 -6.94 0.03
N PRO A 94 5.94 -8.05 -0.75
CA PRO A 94 6.62 -8.03 -2.04
C PRO A 94 5.97 -7.06 -3.04
N VAL A 95 4.64 -6.93 -2.96
CA VAL A 95 3.84 -6.03 -3.81
C VAL A 95 4.11 -4.58 -3.42
N TYR A 96 4.18 -4.29 -2.12
CA TYR A 96 4.56 -2.97 -1.64
C TYR A 96 5.90 -2.54 -2.22
N ILE A 97 6.94 -3.38 -2.12
CA ILE A 97 8.28 -3.08 -2.62
C ILE A 97 8.25 -2.75 -4.12
N GLN A 98 7.62 -3.61 -4.92
CA GLN A 98 7.46 -3.39 -6.36
C GLN A 98 6.68 -2.11 -6.67
N MET A 99 5.68 -1.77 -5.86
CA MET A 99 4.90 -0.54 -5.99
C MET A 99 5.69 0.69 -5.63
N THR A 100 6.38 0.73 -4.49
CA THR A 100 7.18 1.89 -4.09
C THR A 100 8.28 2.16 -5.10
N GLN A 101 8.96 1.13 -5.61
CA GLN A 101 9.95 1.27 -6.68
C GLN A 101 9.32 1.81 -7.97
N ALA A 102 8.15 1.32 -8.38
CA ALA A 102 7.44 1.84 -9.54
C ALA A 102 6.95 3.29 -9.35
N LEU A 103 6.75 3.72 -8.11
CA LEU A 103 6.27 5.05 -7.74
C LEU A 103 7.39 6.08 -7.58
N GLU A 104 8.58 5.67 -7.12
CA GLU A 104 9.76 6.54 -7.04
C GLU A 104 10.23 7.04 -8.41
N HIS A 105 9.88 6.32 -9.47
CA HIS A 105 10.17 6.71 -10.86
C HIS A 105 9.04 7.52 -11.52
N LEU A 106 7.92 7.77 -10.83
CA LEU A 106 6.85 8.59 -11.38
C LEU A 106 7.11 10.09 -11.10
N PRO A 107 6.97 10.96 -12.12
CA PRO A 107 7.24 12.39 -11.95
C PRO A 107 6.23 13.05 -11.00
N ASP A 108 6.65 14.14 -10.35
CA ASP A 108 5.94 14.91 -9.30
C ASP A 108 4.41 14.94 -9.40
N ASP A 109 3.75 15.06 -8.25
CA ASP A 109 2.29 15.13 -7.99
C ASP A 109 1.42 15.72 -9.11
N THR A 110 1.86 16.81 -9.72
CA THR A 110 1.16 17.50 -10.80
C THR A 110 1.06 16.66 -12.09
N SER A 111 2.07 15.83 -12.35
CA SER A 111 2.23 14.95 -13.50
C SER A 111 1.38 13.69 -13.39
N ILE A 112 1.23 13.14 -12.18
CA ILE A 112 0.35 11.98 -11.91
C ILE A 112 -1.12 12.37 -12.11
N ILE A 113 -1.54 13.51 -11.54
CA ILE A 113 -2.92 14.02 -11.70
C ILE A 113 -3.20 14.40 -13.16
N LYS A 114 -2.24 15.04 -13.85
CA LYS A 114 -2.35 15.33 -15.29
C LYS A 114 -2.39 14.04 -16.13
N GLY A 115 -1.60 13.03 -15.79
CA GLY A 115 -1.59 11.72 -16.45
C GLY A 115 -2.93 11.00 -16.34
N ILE A 116 -3.53 10.97 -15.14
CA ILE A 116 -4.87 10.42 -14.92
C ILE A 116 -5.91 11.20 -15.74
N ARG A 117 -5.84 12.54 -15.74
CA ARG A 117 -6.76 13.39 -16.51
C ARG A 117 -6.60 13.21 -18.02
N HIS A 118 -5.38 12.99 -18.50
CA HIS A 118 -5.06 12.76 -19.91
C HIS A 118 -5.49 11.37 -20.37
N ALA A 119 -5.25 10.33 -19.57
CA ALA A 119 -5.73 8.98 -19.86
C ALA A 119 -7.26 8.93 -19.88
N LYS A 120 -7.95 9.68 -18.99
CA LYS A 120 -9.42 9.82 -18.99
C LYS A 120 -9.96 10.53 -20.23
N LYS A 121 -9.21 11.50 -20.78
CA LYS A 121 -9.54 12.14 -22.07
C LYS A 121 -9.33 11.23 -23.28
N LEU A 122 -8.42 10.25 -23.19
CA LEU A 122 -8.09 9.32 -24.27
C LEU A 122 -9.04 8.11 -24.35
N ASN A 123 -10.08 8.03 -23.52
CA ASN A 123 -11.04 6.92 -23.49
C ASN A 123 -10.39 5.54 -23.27
N LEU A 124 -9.20 5.52 -22.66
CA LEU A 124 -8.61 4.30 -22.13
C LEU A 124 -9.48 3.87 -20.94
N ALA A 125 -10.30 2.82 -21.12
CA ALA A 125 -11.29 2.40 -20.14
C ALA A 125 -10.69 2.30 -18.72
N PHE A 126 -11.26 3.08 -17.79
CA PHE A 126 -10.95 3.09 -16.36
C PHE A 126 -11.86 2.18 -15.58
#